data_AF-A0A355BRR1-F1
#
_entry.id   AF-A0A355BRR1-F1
#
_cell.length_a   1.000
_cell.length_b   1.000
_cell.length_c   1.000
_cell.angle_alpha   90.00
_cell.angle_beta   90.00
_cell.angle_gamma   90.00
#
_symmetry.space_group_name_H-M   'P 1'
#
loop_
_entity.id
_entity.type
_entity.pdbx_description
1 polymer ?
#
loop_
_entity_poly.entity_id
_entity_poly.type
_entity_poly.pdbx_seq_one_letter_code
_entity_poly.pdbx_strand_id
1 'polypeptide(L)'
;MKKIKYSHILVIVLLLVLSCKQEVIAPTPEPTPDPAAAPVAGTANFSKFISVGNSYVAGMQASALYNTSQANSLPKIMATQMALISGTSGGSATFNQPDINSVNGFNPINSVLPNLVLGRLVLYDPDGTGPRSAAPYPAKYPGAPAVTCPSAVAATPALPSPYNTSDFPSPFGGNKFTLNNFGVPLILTAQALTPATGGPAPPAPNPAYSPFYARFASSPSANGTTGSTILSDARAAAGSFYLIWFGFDDV
;
A
#
# COMPACT_ATOMS: atom_id res chain seq x y z
N MET A 1 53.09 -44.55 31.95
CA MET A 1 51.90 -44.14 31.17
C MET A 1 51.23 -42.94 31.86
N LYS A 2 51.57 -41.68 31.52
CA LYS A 2 50.91 -40.47 32.10
C LYS A 2 51.03 -39.17 31.27
N LYS A 3 51.63 -39.18 30.07
CA LYS A 3 51.88 -37.95 29.28
C LYS A 3 50.88 -37.66 28.14
N ILE A 4 49.89 -38.53 27.90
CA ILE A 4 48.96 -38.42 26.75
C ILE A 4 47.83 -37.39 26.97
N LYS A 5 47.54 -37.00 28.23
CA LYS A 5 46.38 -36.13 28.54
C LYS A 5 46.51 -34.68 28.03
N TYR A 6 47.72 -34.15 27.94
CA TYR A 6 47.94 -32.75 27.52
C TYR A 6 48.14 -32.59 26.00
N SER A 7 48.45 -33.66 25.29
CA SER A 7 48.67 -33.61 23.84
C SER A 7 47.38 -33.30 23.09
N HIS A 8 46.25 -33.88 23.49
CA HIS A 8 44.94 -33.58 22.88
C HIS A 8 44.48 -32.15 23.18
N ILE A 9 44.76 -31.64 24.38
CA ILE A 9 44.44 -30.25 24.76
C ILE A 9 45.27 -29.29 23.90
N LEU A 10 46.56 -29.57 23.70
CA LEU A 10 47.43 -28.76 22.84
C LEU A 10 46.96 -28.77 21.38
N VAL A 11 46.54 -29.92 20.86
CA VAL A 11 46.02 -30.04 19.48
C VAL A 11 44.67 -29.32 19.32
N ILE A 12 43.77 -29.41 20.30
CA ILE A 12 42.48 -28.71 20.28
C ILE A 12 42.68 -27.19 20.37
N VAL A 13 43.57 -26.73 21.25
CA VAL A 13 43.92 -25.30 21.34
C VAL A 13 44.52 -24.83 20.03
N LEU A 14 45.44 -25.58 19.42
CA LEU A 14 46.06 -25.22 18.13
C LEU A 14 45.03 -25.14 16.99
N LEU A 15 44.05 -26.06 16.96
CA LEU A 15 42.94 -26.02 15.99
C LEU A 15 42.02 -24.80 16.21
N LEU A 16 41.77 -24.41 17.46
CA LEU A 16 40.93 -23.25 17.79
C LEU A 16 41.59 -21.91 17.41
N VAL A 17 42.91 -21.75 17.55
CA VAL A 17 43.61 -20.51 17.13
C VAL A 17 43.79 -20.40 15.61
N LEU A 18 43.76 -21.51 14.87
CA LEU A 18 43.87 -21.50 13.39
C LEU A 18 42.51 -21.35 12.68
N SER A 19 41.38 -21.55 13.39
CA SER A 19 40.06 -21.66 12.76
C SER A 19 39.35 -20.34 12.45
N CYS A 20 39.97 -19.18 12.71
CA CYS A 20 39.40 -17.88 12.37
C CYS A 20 40.38 -17.02 11.57
N LYS A 21 40.63 -17.39 10.32
CA LYS A 21 40.71 -16.34 9.30
C LYS A 21 39.30 -16.07 8.83
N GLN A 22 38.66 -15.07 9.41
CA GLN A 22 37.52 -14.43 8.73
C GLN A 22 38.07 -13.97 7.39
N GLU A 23 37.62 -14.58 6.30
CA GLU A 23 37.88 -14.02 4.98
C GLU A 23 37.34 -12.60 5.04
N VAL A 24 38.23 -11.63 4.91
CA VAL A 24 37.82 -10.24 4.80
C VAL A 24 36.97 -10.23 3.55
N ILE A 25 35.65 -10.10 3.72
CA ILE A 25 34.76 -9.71 2.64
C ILE A 25 35.17 -8.27 2.36
N ALA A 26 36.28 -8.12 1.64
CA ALA A 26 36.54 -6.90 0.91
C ALA A 26 35.33 -6.80 -0.01
N PRO A 27 34.52 -5.73 0.07
CA PRO A 27 33.54 -5.47 -0.96
C PRO A 27 34.36 -5.27 -2.23
N THR A 28 34.61 -6.35 -2.98
CA THR A 28 34.90 -6.25 -4.39
C THR A 28 33.71 -5.45 -4.90
N PRO A 29 33.88 -4.20 -5.36
CA PRO A 29 32.78 -3.49 -5.96
C PRO A 29 32.22 -4.44 -7.02
N GLU A 30 30.93 -4.78 -6.93
CA GLU A 30 30.29 -5.54 -7.98
C GLU A 30 30.68 -4.84 -9.29
N PRO A 31 31.11 -5.58 -10.32
CA PRO A 31 31.41 -4.96 -11.60
C PRO A 31 30.20 -4.10 -11.94
N THR A 32 30.42 -2.79 -12.12
CA THR A 32 29.35 -1.87 -12.51
C THR A 32 28.65 -2.52 -13.68
N PRO A 33 27.38 -2.96 -13.53
CA PRO A 33 26.71 -3.64 -14.61
C PRO A 33 26.75 -2.71 -15.82
N ASP A 34 27.04 -3.26 -17.00
CA ASP A 34 26.81 -2.52 -18.23
C ASP A 34 25.39 -1.90 -18.16
N PRO A 35 25.19 -0.66 -18.62
CA PRO A 35 23.88 -0.03 -18.59
C PRO A 35 22.86 -1.01 -19.16
N ALA A 36 21.92 -1.45 -18.32
CA ALA A 36 20.92 -2.42 -18.74
C ALA A 36 20.23 -1.86 -20.00
N ALA A 37 20.12 -2.68 -21.04
CA ALA A 37 19.43 -2.29 -22.25
C ALA A 37 18.02 -1.80 -21.90
N ALA A 38 17.58 -0.73 -22.55
CA ALA A 38 16.25 -0.18 -22.31
C ALA A 38 15.19 -1.28 -22.52
N PRO A 39 14.19 -1.40 -21.63
CA PRO A 39 13.19 -2.44 -21.76
C PRO A 39 12.36 -2.23 -23.03
N VAL A 40 12.06 -3.34 -23.71
CA VAL A 40 11.26 -3.37 -24.94
C VAL A 40 9.99 -4.19 -24.72
N ALA A 41 8.90 -3.80 -25.38
CA ALA A 41 7.59 -4.42 -25.15
C ALA A 41 7.48 -5.85 -25.70
N GLY A 42 8.34 -6.25 -26.64
CA GLY A 42 8.17 -7.47 -27.41
C GLY A 42 6.83 -7.45 -28.14
N THR A 43 5.98 -8.45 -27.88
CA THR A 43 4.62 -8.55 -28.43
C THR A 43 3.53 -8.02 -27.51
N ALA A 44 3.87 -7.61 -26.28
CA ALA A 44 2.92 -7.04 -25.34
C ALA A 44 2.55 -5.60 -25.71
N ASN A 45 1.37 -5.16 -25.27
CA ASN A 45 0.89 -3.79 -25.49
C ASN A 45 0.53 -3.13 -24.14
N PHE A 46 1.40 -2.25 -23.66
CA PHE A 46 1.23 -1.51 -22.41
C PHE A 46 0.59 -0.12 -22.59
N SER A 47 0.14 0.22 -23.81
CA SER A 47 -0.40 1.55 -24.13
C SER A 47 -1.56 2.00 -23.23
N LYS A 48 -2.33 1.05 -22.68
CA LYS A 48 -3.33 1.33 -21.64
C LYS A 48 -3.36 0.26 -20.56
N PHE A 49 -2.58 0.50 -19.51
CA PHE A 49 -2.58 -0.35 -18.30
C PHE A 49 -3.79 -0.06 -17.42
N ILE A 50 -4.56 -1.10 -17.09
CA ILE A 50 -5.69 -1.08 -16.17
C ILE A 50 -5.43 -2.04 -15.01
N SER A 51 -5.80 -1.66 -13.79
CA SER A 51 -5.74 -2.55 -12.64
C SER A 51 -7.09 -2.68 -11.94
N VAL A 52 -7.40 -3.88 -11.49
CA VAL A 52 -8.62 -4.22 -10.74
C VAL A 52 -8.21 -5.05 -9.53
N GLY A 53 -8.76 -4.73 -8.37
CA GLY A 53 -8.41 -5.49 -7.18
C GLY A 53 -8.89 -4.88 -5.88
N ASN A 54 -8.33 -5.39 -4.79
CA ASN A 54 -8.67 -4.94 -3.44
C ASN A 54 -7.59 -3.96 -2.89
N SER A 55 -7.13 -4.16 -1.64
CA SER A 55 -6.34 -3.24 -0.84
C SER A 55 -4.96 -2.84 -1.42
N TYR A 56 -4.12 -3.77 -1.91
CA TYR A 56 -2.81 -3.40 -2.51
C TYR A 56 -2.96 -2.65 -3.83
N VAL A 57 -3.99 -2.99 -4.60
CA VAL A 57 -4.30 -2.34 -5.87
C VAL A 57 -4.83 -0.93 -5.62
N ALA A 58 -5.66 -0.74 -4.60
CA ALA A 58 -6.12 0.57 -4.16
C ALA A 58 -4.98 1.43 -3.57
N GLY A 59 -3.95 0.80 -3.00
CA GLY A 59 -2.88 1.47 -2.27
C GLY A 59 -3.22 1.72 -0.82
N MET A 60 -3.92 0.80 -0.14
CA MET A 60 -4.12 0.89 1.31
C MET A 60 -2.80 0.59 2.03
N GLN A 61 -2.43 1.44 2.98
CA GLN A 61 -1.26 1.26 3.86
C GLN A 61 -1.60 1.74 5.26
N ALA A 62 -0.92 1.23 6.29
CA ALA A 62 -1.15 1.67 7.67
C ALA A 62 -2.66 1.67 8.07
N SER A 63 -3.39 0.64 7.64
CA SER A 63 -4.85 0.47 7.82
C SER A 63 -5.73 1.58 7.23
N ALA A 64 -5.22 2.43 6.33
CA ALA A 64 -6.00 3.49 5.72
C ALA A 64 -5.68 3.69 4.23
N LEU A 65 -6.62 4.31 3.53
CA LEU A 65 -6.39 4.86 2.19
C LEU A 65 -6.11 6.36 2.33
N TYR A 66 -4.96 6.84 1.85
CA TYR A 66 -4.55 8.26 1.87
C TYR A 66 -3.69 8.60 0.64
N ASN A 67 -3.47 9.88 0.37
CA ASN A 67 -2.82 10.35 -0.86
C ASN A 67 -1.45 9.67 -1.11
N THR A 68 -0.57 9.68 -0.10
CA THR A 68 0.77 9.09 -0.24
C THR A 68 0.70 7.56 -0.40
N SER A 69 -0.28 6.88 0.18
CA SER A 69 -0.39 5.43 0.02
C SER A 69 -0.89 5.05 -1.39
N GLN A 70 -1.81 5.82 -1.96
CA GLN A 70 -2.26 5.63 -3.35
C GLN A 70 -1.12 5.87 -4.35
N ALA A 71 -0.31 6.91 -4.13
CA ALA A 71 0.88 7.20 -4.92
C ALA A 71 1.92 6.06 -4.90
N ASN A 72 1.87 5.18 -3.88
CA ASN A 72 2.72 4.01 -3.72
C ASN A 72 1.93 2.68 -3.85
N SER A 73 0.77 2.71 -4.51
CA SER A 73 0.02 1.49 -4.82
C SER A 73 0.80 0.59 -5.78
N LEU A 74 0.58 -0.72 -5.67
CA LEU A 74 1.21 -1.72 -6.54
C LEU A 74 1.11 -1.36 -8.03
N PRO A 75 -0.08 -1.07 -8.60
CA PRO A 75 -0.19 -0.73 -10.01
C PRO A 75 0.46 0.62 -10.36
N LYS A 76 0.49 1.60 -9.43
CA LYS A 76 1.20 2.86 -9.70
C LYS A 76 2.70 2.65 -9.85
N ILE A 77 3.29 1.80 -9.00
CA ILE A 77 4.70 1.40 -9.09
C ILE A 77 4.94 0.67 -10.41
N MET A 78 4.08 -0.27 -10.77
CA MET A 78 4.19 -1.00 -12.04
C MET A 78 4.07 -0.07 -13.25
N ALA A 79 3.14 0.88 -13.25
CA ALA A 79 2.97 1.86 -14.33
C ALA A 79 4.24 2.71 -14.52
N THR A 80 4.88 3.13 -13.43
CA THR A 80 6.18 3.83 -13.46
C THR A 80 7.26 3.00 -14.16
N GLN A 81 7.31 1.69 -13.92
CA GLN A 81 8.26 0.80 -14.60
C GLN A 81 7.87 0.57 -16.08
N MET A 82 6.59 0.41 -16.38
CA MET A 82 6.10 0.23 -17.75
C MET A 82 6.35 1.47 -18.62
N ALA A 83 6.45 2.66 -18.01
CA ALA A 83 6.80 3.90 -18.71
C ALA A 83 8.24 3.92 -19.25
N LEU A 84 9.12 3.05 -18.74
CA LEU A 84 10.48 2.89 -19.26
C LEU A 84 10.51 2.11 -20.58
N ILE A 85 9.42 1.41 -20.92
CA ILE A 85 9.31 0.61 -22.14
C ILE A 85 9.18 1.56 -23.34
N SER A 86 10.13 1.48 -24.25
CA SER A 86 10.16 2.31 -25.46
C SER A 86 9.12 1.88 -26.50
N GLY A 87 8.72 2.82 -27.37
CA GLY A 87 7.84 2.56 -28.51
C GLY A 87 6.35 2.77 -28.24
N THR A 88 5.52 2.55 -29.26
CA THR A 88 4.05 2.78 -29.22
C THR A 88 3.29 1.83 -28.31
N SER A 89 3.89 0.68 -28.01
CA SER A 89 3.40 -0.30 -27.03
C SER A 89 3.90 -0.01 -25.62
N GLY A 90 4.66 1.06 -25.40
CA GLY A 90 5.16 1.48 -24.10
C GLY A 90 4.04 1.92 -23.16
N GLY A 91 4.29 1.78 -21.85
CA GLY A 91 3.35 2.27 -20.84
C GLY A 91 3.41 3.78 -20.67
N SER A 92 2.48 4.32 -19.88
CA SER A 92 2.53 5.71 -19.44
C SER A 92 2.87 5.77 -17.95
N ALA A 93 3.71 6.74 -17.56
CA ALA A 93 3.90 7.08 -16.15
C ALA A 93 2.63 7.74 -15.55
N THR A 94 1.78 8.31 -16.42
CA THR A 94 0.45 8.77 -16.04
C THR A 94 -0.43 7.56 -15.77
N PHE A 95 -0.84 7.45 -14.51
CA PHE A 95 -1.67 6.37 -14.03
C PHE A 95 -2.71 7.00 -13.10
N ASN A 96 -3.94 7.09 -13.59
CA ASN A 96 -5.03 7.81 -12.93
C ASN A 96 -5.74 6.87 -11.96
N GLN A 97 -5.84 7.29 -10.70
CA GLN A 97 -6.48 6.53 -9.64
C GLN A 97 -7.63 7.35 -9.05
N PRO A 98 -8.62 6.71 -8.41
CA PRO A 98 -9.67 7.42 -7.70
C PRO A 98 -9.10 8.01 -6.40
N ASP A 99 -8.34 9.10 -6.52
CA ASP A 99 -7.66 9.75 -5.41
C ASP A 99 -8.64 10.09 -4.28
N ILE A 100 -8.22 9.80 -3.05
CA ILE A 100 -9.02 10.09 -1.86
C ILE A 100 -8.95 11.56 -1.45
N ASN A 101 -7.93 12.29 -1.91
CA ASN A 101 -7.70 13.70 -1.60
C ASN A 101 -7.65 13.99 -0.09
N SER A 102 -7.07 13.07 0.68
CA SER A 102 -6.89 13.20 2.11
C SER A 102 -5.48 12.79 2.52
N VAL A 103 -4.79 13.69 3.23
CA VAL A 103 -3.42 13.49 3.73
C VAL A 103 -3.37 12.38 4.79
N ASN A 104 -4.35 12.38 5.69
CA ASN A 104 -4.46 11.41 6.79
C ASN A 104 -5.38 10.25 6.42
N GLY A 105 -6.26 10.43 5.43
CA GLY A 105 -7.06 9.37 4.86
C GLY A 105 -8.19 8.88 5.72
N PHE A 106 -8.69 7.72 5.35
CA PHE A 106 -9.75 7.01 6.05
C PHE A 106 -9.31 5.60 6.43
N ASN A 107 -9.43 5.27 7.71
CA ASN A 107 -9.20 3.95 8.28
C ASN A 107 -10.54 3.23 8.50
N PRO A 108 -10.97 2.38 7.57
CA PRO A 108 -12.27 1.72 7.65
C PRO A 108 -12.32 0.65 8.76
N ILE A 109 -11.18 0.15 9.23
CA ILE A 109 -11.09 -0.93 10.21
C ILE A 109 -11.32 -0.41 11.63
N ASN A 110 -10.74 0.74 11.96
CA ASN A 110 -10.76 1.29 13.32
C ASN A 110 -11.78 2.43 13.53
N SER A 111 -12.37 2.97 12.45
CA SER A 111 -13.39 4.02 12.56
C SER A 111 -14.70 3.47 13.13
N VAL A 112 -15.43 4.29 13.91
CA VAL A 112 -16.74 3.96 14.46
C VAL A 112 -17.75 4.97 13.94
N LEU A 113 -18.29 4.73 12.74
CA LEU A 113 -19.16 5.71 12.07
C LEU A 113 -20.56 5.78 12.71
N PRO A 114 -21.20 6.97 12.73
CA PRO A 114 -20.66 8.28 12.35
C PRO A 114 -19.87 8.97 13.47
N ASN A 115 -19.74 8.32 14.63
CA ASN A 115 -19.24 8.90 15.88
C ASN A 115 -17.74 9.24 15.84
N LEU A 116 -16.98 8.49 15.04
CA LEU A 116 -15.54 8.62 14.93
C LEU A 116 -15.05 8.19 13.55
N VAL A 117 -14.38 9.12 12.88
CA VAL A 117 -13.58 8.89 11.68
C VAL A 117 -12.11 8.89 12.09
N LEU A 118 -11.36 7.84 11.74
CA LEU A 118 -9.92 7.75 11.95
C LEU A 118 -9.16 7.74 10.64
N GLY A 119 -7.92 8.22 10.67
CA GLY A 119 -6.97 8.18 9.56
C GLY A 119 -5.94 7.06 9.70
N ARG A 120 -4.89 7.12 8.88
CA ARG A 120 -3.77 6.17 8.88
C ARG A 120 -3.14 5.99 10.26
N LEU A 121 -2.66 4.78 10.52
CA LEU A 121 -1.79 4.51 11.65
C LEU A 121 -0.42 5.17 11.42
N VAL A 122 0.16 5.71 12.48
CA VAL A 122 1.55 6.19 12.49
C VAL A 122 2.29 5.49 13.62
N LEU A 123 3.54 5.09 13.38
CA LEU A 123 4.40 4.66 14.46
C LEU A 123 4.72 5.88 15.31
N TYR A 124 4.36 5.79 16.58
CA TYR A 124 4.52 6.88 17.53
C TYR A 124 5.45 6.44 18.65
N ASP A 125 6.54 7.18 18.83
CA ASP A 125 7.44 7.05 19.97
C ASP A 125 7.27 8.30 20.85
N PRO A 126 6.54 8.20 21.98
CA PRO A 126 6.21 9.34 22.83
C PRO A 126 7.41 9.98 23.52
N ASP A 127 8.47 9.22 23.79
CA ASP A 127 9.62 9.69 24.56
C ASP A 127 10.92 9.69 23.74
N GLY A 128 10.96 8.99 22.61
CA GLY A 128 12.09 9.08 21.67
C GLY A 128 13.38 8.47 22.21
N THR A 129 13.29 7.78 23.36
CA THR A 129 14.43 7.28 24.11
C THR A 129 14.74 5.82 23.84
N GLY A 130 13.78 5.05 23.29
CA GLY A 130 13.83 3.58 23.26
C GLY A 130 14.05 2.97 24.67
N PRO A 131 14.05 1.64 24.87
CA PRO A 131 13.40 0.55 24.15
C PRO A 131 11.99 0.33 24.75
N ARG A 132 11.00 1.02 24.20
CA ARG A 132 9.59 0.70 24.41
C ARG A 132 8.99 0.35 23.06
N SER A 133 8.08 -0.62 23.04
CA SER A 133 7.47 -1.09 21.81
C SER A 133 6.76 0.07 21.11
N ALA A 134 7.38 0.68 20.10
CA ALA A 134 6.72 1.64 19.23
C ALA A 134 5.49 0.94 18.66
N ALA A 135 4.31 1.37 19.11
CA ALA A 135 3.05 0.78 18.68
C ALA A 135 2.43 1.68 17.60
N PRO A 136 1.88 1.09 16.53
CA PRO A 136 1.13 1.87 15.56
C PRO A 136 -0.11 2.45 16.25
N TYR A 137 -0.26 3.77 16.21
CA TYR A 137 -1.42 4.48 16.77
C TYR A 137 -2.20 5.17 15.64
N PRO A 138 -3.54 5.10 15.61
CA PRO A 138 -4.34 5.86 14.65
C PRO A 138 -4.07 7.35 14.83
N ALA A 139 -3.93 8.09 13.73
CA ALA A 139 -3.81 9.54 13.82
C ALA A 139 -5.10 10.18 14.42
N LYS A 140 -5.13 10.34 15.75
CA LYS A 140 -6.03 11.11 16.65
C LYS A 140 -7.51 10.66 16.79
N TYR A 141 -7.94 10.41 18.04
CA TYR A 141 -9.34 10.33 18.52
C TYR A 141 -9.64 11.46 19.53
N PRO A 142 -10.84 12.09 19.56
CA PRO A 142 -11.26 12.98 20.64
C PRO A 142 -11.36 12.27 22.00
N GLY A 143 -10.45 12.55 22.93
CA GLY A 143 -10.38 11.89 24.25
C GLY A 143 -9.17 10.98 24.45
N ALA A 144 -8.26 10.91 23.46
CA ALA A 144 -6.92 10.39 23.70
C ALA A 144 -6.22 11.23 24.79
N PRO A 145 -5.43 10.62 25.71
CA PRO A 145 -4.65 11.36 26.69
C PRO A 145 -3.85 12.48 26.01
N ALA A 146 -3.75 13.65 26.65
CA ALA A 146 -2.94 14.75 26.12
C ALA A 146 -1.49 14.27 25.98
N VAL A 147 -1.06 14.02 24.75
CA VAL A 147 0.31 13.63 24.48
C VAL A 147 1.13 14.91 24.38
N THR A 148 1.75 15.30 25.49
CA THR A 148 2.79 16.35 25.48
C THR A 148 4.03 15.79 24.79
N CYS A 149 4.30 16.23 23.56
CA CYS A 149 5.52 15.90 22.85
C CYS A 149 6.74 16.47 23.61
N PRO A 150 7.71 15.64 24.04
CA PRO A 150 8.98 16.14 24.51
C PRO A 150 9.83 16.61 23.33
N SER A 151 10.44 17.78 23.48
CA SER A 151 11.43 18.32 22.54
C SER A 151 12.77 17.58 22.68
N ALA A 152 12.89 16.34 22.20
CA ALA A 152 14.20 15.68 22.10
C ALA A 152 14.18 14.37 21.28
N VAL A 153 13.91 14.45 19.97
CA VAL A 153 14.52 13.50 19.02
C VAL A 153 14.91 14.30 17.79
N ALA A 154 16.20 14.29 17.44
CA ALA A 154 16.68 15.00 16.26
C ALA A 154 16.33 14.30 14.92
N ALA A 155 15.60 13.17 14.96
CA ALA A 155 15.36 12.32 13.79
C ALA A 155 14.01 11.57 13.75
N THR A 156 13.14 11.63 14.76
CA THR A 156 11.71 11.45 14.44
C THR A 156 11.27 12.77 13.83
N PRO A 157 10.77 12.78 12.57
CA PRO A 157 10.20 13.99 12.03
C PRO A 157 9.18 14.47 13.05
N ALA A 158 9.39 15.67 13.63
CA ALA A 158 8.32 16.38 14.29
C ALA A 158 7.20 16.35 13.26
N LEU A 159 6.12 15.64 13.59
CA LEU A 159 5.01 15.47 12.70
C LEU A 159 4.67 16.94 12.24
N PRO A 160 4.85 17.36 10.96
CA PRO A 160 4.43 18.68 10.47
C PRO A 160 2.90 18.84 10.46
N SER A 161 2.39 19.80 11.24
CA SER A 161 0.97 20.19 11.28
C SER A 161 0.38 20.33 9.86
N PRO A 162 -0.86 19.89 9.58
CA PRO A 162 -1.94 19.58 10.54
C PRO A 162 -2.20 18.07 10.80
N TYR A 163 -2.17 17.67 12.09
CA TYR A 163 -2.62 16.35 12.57
C TYR A 163 -4.03 16.42 13.12
N ASN A 164 -5.03 16.24 12.27
CA ASN A 164 -6.43 16.01 12.65
C ASN A 164 -7.43 15.89 11.48
N THR A 165 -7.02 15.84 10.21
CA THR A 165 -7.97 15.82 9.08
C THR A 165 -8.17 14.39 8.54
N SER A 166 -8.55 13.44 9.39
CA SER A 166 -9.11 12.18 8.87
C SER A 166 -10.42 12.51 8.18
N ASP A 167 -10.55 12.15 6.91
CA ASP A 167 -11.69 12.55 6.11
C ASP A 167 -12.49 11.30 5.76
N PHE A 168 -13.79 11.32 6.06
CA PHE A 168 -14.67 10.31 5.51
C PHE A 168 -14.64 10.44 3.97
N PRO A 169 -14.54 9.34 3.20
CA PRO A 169 -14.32 9.46 1.76
C PRO A 169 -15.47 10.21 1.07
N SER A 170 -15.12 11.27 0.36
CA SER A 170 -16.05 12.06 -0.46
C SER A 170 -16.15 11.55 -1.89
N PRO A 171 -17.20 11.88 -2.66
CA PRO A 171 -17.28 11.54 -4.08
C PRO A 171 -16.01 11.91 -4.86
N PHE A 172 -15.60 11.06 -5.81
CA PHE A 172 -14.42 11.34 -6.62
C PHE A 172 -14.70 12.51 -7.57
N GLY A 173 -13.96 13.62 -7.40
CA GLY A 173 -14.12 14.84 -8.18
C GLY A 173 -13.41 14.85 -9.53
N GLY A 174 -12.60 13.83 -9.85
CA GLY A 174 -11.87 13.73 -11.11
C GLY A 174 -12.69 13.09 -12.24
N ASN A 175 -12.06 12.97 -13.42
CA ASN A 175 -12.69 12.34 -14.58
C ASN A 175 -12.66 10.81 -14.46
N LYS A 176 -13.83 10.19 -14.28
CA LYS A 176 -13.98 8.73 -14.17
C LYS A 176 -13.60 7.98 -15.46
N PHE A 177 -13.74 8.61 -16.63
CA PHE A 177 -13.46 7.98 -17.93
C PHE A 177 -11.96 7.81 -18.22
N THR A 178 -11.10 8.48 -17.45
CA THR A 178 -9.65 8.38 -17.61
C THR A 178 -8.99 7.49 -16.57
N LEU A 179 -9.78 6.86 -15.67
CA LEU A 179 -9.24 6.00 -14.62
C LEU A 179 -8.52 4.78 -15.19
N ASN A 180 -7.37 4.48 -14.58
CA ASN A 180 -6.62 3.26 -14.80
C ASN A 180 -6.83 2.26 -13.66
N ASN A 181 -7.08 2.74 -12.45
CA ASN A 181 -7.19 1.91 -11.27
C ASN A 181 -8.63 1.76 -10.78
N PHE A 182 -9.05 0.51 -10.65
CA PHE A 182 -10.33 0.07 -10.10
C PHE A 182 -10.10 -0.77 -8.82
N GLY A 183 -9.02 -0.47 -8.10
CA GLY A 183 -8.73 -1.00 -6.78
C GLY A 183 -9.66 -0.43 -5.71
N VAL A 184 -10.29 -1.29 -4.91
CA VAL A 184 -11.19 -0.90 -3.82
C VAL A 184 -10.76 -1.58 -2.52
N PRO A 185 -10.38 -0.84 -1.46
CA PRO A 185 -9.96 -1.47 -0.22
C PRO A 185 -11.03 -2.36 0.40
N LEU A 186 -10.59 -3.47 1.00
CA LEU A 186 -11.39 -4.40 1.83
C LEU A 186 -12.64 -4.98 1.15
N ILE A 187 -12.63 -5.11 -0.18
CA ILE A 187 -13.69 -5.83 -0.87
C ILE A 187 -13.34 -7.31 -1.00
N LEU A 188 -14.36 -8.15 -0.95
CA LEU A 188 -14.33 -9.54 -1.40
C LEU A 188 -14.41 -9.60 -2.95
N THR A 189 -13.95 -10.68 -3.55
CA THR A 189 -14.06 -10.93 -5.01
C THR A 189 -15.51 -10.79 -5.49
N ALA A 190 -16.48 -11.31 -4.75
CA ALA A 190 -17.90 -11.23 -5.13
C ALA A 190 -18.42 -9.79 -5.23
N GLN A 191 -17.87 -8.86 -4.43
CA GLN A 191 -18.24 -7.44 -4.48
C GLN A 191 -17.82 -6.78 -5.80
N ALA A 192 -16.84 -7.34 -6.54
CA ALA A 192 -16.47 -6.81 -7.86
C ALA A 192 -17.57 -6.97 -8.92
N LEU A 193 -18.53 -7.86 -8.68
CA LEU A 193 -19.55 -8.29 -9.65
C LEU A 193 -20.96 -7.77 -9.35
N THR A 194 -21.17 -7.05 -8.26
CA THR A 194 -22.51 -6.59 -7.85
C THR A 194 -22.60 -5.07 -7.78
N PRO A 195 -23.71 -4.45 -8.28
CA PRO A 195 -23.99 -3.03 -8.09
C PRO A 195 -24.13 -2.65 -6.61
N ALA A 196 -24.47 -3.61 -5.74
CA ALA A 196 -24.57 -3.41 -4.30
C ALA A 196 -23.30 -2.80 -3.69
N THR A 197 -22.13 -3.05 -4.28
CA THR A 197 -20.86 -2.47 -3.83
C THR A 197 -20.83 -0.95 -3.94
N GLY A 198 -21.54 -0.38 -4.91
CA GLY A 198 -21.62 1.07 -5.14
C GLY A 198 -22.76 1.76 -4.39
N GLY A 199 -23.66 1.01 -3.74
CA GLY A 199 -24.80 1.55 -3.01
C GLY A 199 -25.98 0.56 -2.89
N PRO A 200 -27.05 0.90 -2.15
CA PRO A 200 -27.23 2.16 -1.44
C PRO A 200 -26.28 2.29 -0.26
N ALA A 201 -25.95 3.52 0.09
CA ALA A 201 -25.21 3.85 1.30
C ALA A 201 -26.11 3.71 2.55
N PRO A 202 -25.55 3.62 3.77
CA PRO A 202 -26.31 3.72 5.01
C PRO A 202 -27.23 4.95 5.03
N PRO A 203 -28.41 4.87 5.67
CA PRO A 203 -28.83 3.82 6.61
C PRO A 203 -29.50 2.59 5.97
N ALA A 204 -29.61 2.52 4.63
CA ALA A 204 -30.18 1.34 3.98
C ALA A 204 -29.33 0.09 4.26
N PRO A 205 -29.93 -1.08 4.58
CA PRO A 205 -29.18 -2.31 4.78
C PRO A 205 -28.50 -2.74 3.48
N ASN A 206 -27.18 -2.69 3.46
CA ASN A 206 -26.38 -3.14 2.33
C ASN A 206 -25.01 -3.67 2.82
N PRO A 207 -24.87 -4.98 3.06
CA PRO A 207 -23.62 -5.55 3.55
C PRO A 207 -22.48 -5.50 2.53
N ALA A 208 -22.79 -5.28 1.25
CA ALA A 208 -21.78 -5.17 0.20
C ALA A 208 -21.27 -3.74 0.01
N TYR A 209 -21.89 -2.73 0.64
CA TYR A 209 -21.55 -1.33 0.42
C TYR A 209 -20.07 -1.03 0.68
N SER A 210 -19.40 -0.45 -0.31
CA SER A 210 -18.05 0.08 -0.15
C SER A 210 -18.08 1.62 -0.24
N PRO A 211 -17.71 2.35 0.84
CA PRO A 211 -17.58 3.80 0.78
C PRO A 211 -16.43 4.24 -0.13
N PHE A 212 -15.59 3.32 -0.60
CA PHE A 212 -14.51 3.60 -1.54
C PHE A 212 -14.99 3.49 -2.99
N TYR A 213 -15.71 2.42 -3.35
CA TYR A 213 -16.21 2.25 -4.73
C TYR A 213 -17.30 3.25 -5.07
N ALA A 214 -18.23 3.51 -4.15
CA ALA A 214 -19.33 4.47 -4.35
C ALA A 214 -18.85 5.86 -4.81
N ARG A 215 -17.61 6.24 -4.46
CA ARG A 215 -16.99 7.51 -4.86
C ARG A 215 -16.81 7.62 -6.36
N PHE A 216 -16.40 6.54 -7.02
CA PHE A 216 -15.95 6.54 -8.40
C PHE A 216 -16.72 5.60 -9.32
N ALA A 217 -17.70 4.85 -8.80
CA ALA A 217 -18.66 4.10 -9.60
C ALA A 217 -19.22 4.98 -10.72
N SER A 218 -19.23 4.48 -11.96
CA SER A 218 -19.77 5.24 -13.11
C SER A 218 -21.28 5.46 -12.97
N SER A 219 -21.98 4.48 -12.37
CA SER A 219 -23.40 4.55 -12.03
C SER A 219 -23.62 3.94 -10.63
N PRO A 220 -23.53 4.76 -9.55
CA PRO A 220 -23.77 4.29 -8.19
C PRO A 220 -25.15 3.65 -8.03
N SER A 221 -25.24 2.56 -7.27
CA SER A 221 -26.50 1.85 -7.09
C SER A 221 -27.41 2.52 -6.06
N ALA A 222 -28.65 2.82 -6.46
CA ALA A 222 -29.65 3.38 -5.55
C ALA A 222 -30.38 2.32 -4.71
N ASN A 223 -30.35 1.05 -5.12
CA ASN A 223 -31.19 -0.02 -4.57
C ASN A 223 -30.44 -1.36 -4.37
N GLY A 224 -29.15 -1.42 -4.67
CA GLY A 224 -28.29 -2.60 -4.53
C GLY A 224 -28.36 -3.58 -5.70
N THR A 225 -29.24 -3.35 -6.68
CA THR A 225 -29.51 -4.30 -7.78
C THR A 225 -29.20 -3.72 -9.15
N THR A 226 -29.32 -2.40 -9.33
CA THR A 226 -29.04 -1.69 -10.58
C THR A 226 -27.86 -0.75 -10.43
N GLY A 227 -27.07 -0.55 -11.48
CA GLY A 227 -25.91 0.34 -11.48
C GLY A 227 -24.69 -0.33 -12.10
N SER A 228 -23.53 0.33 -11.99
CA SER A 228 -22.26 -0.22 -12.43
C SER A 228 -21.68 -1.16 -11.38
N THR A 229 -20.84 -2.09 -11.85
CA THR A 229 -19.96 -2.91 -11.02
C THR A 229 -18.52 -2.48 -11.23
N ILE A 230 -17.64 -2.84 -10.29
CA ILE A 230 -16.20 -2.56 -10.41
C ILE A 230 -15.67 -3.14 -11.72
N LEU A 231 -16.08 -4.36 -12.06
CA LEU A 231 -15.66 -5.02 -13.28
C LEU A 231 -16.24 -4.38 -14.54
N SER A 232 -17.50 -3.91 -14.53
CA SER A 232 -18.07 -3.21 -15.69
C SER A 232 -17.36 -1.89 -15.95
N ASP A 233 -17.00 -1.15 -14.89
CA ASP A 233 -16.25 0.11 -15.01
C ASP A 233 -14.82 -0.13 -15.52
N ALA A 234 -14.14 -1.14 -14.99
CA ALA A 234 -12.81 -1.52 -15.46
C ALA A 234 -12.81 -1.99 -16.93
N ARG A 235 -13.86 -2.71 -17.34
CA ARG A 235 -14.04 -3.12 -18.75
C ARG A 235 -14.30 -1.91 -19.64
N ALA A 236 -15.10 -0.96 -19.21
CA ALA A 236 -15.39 0.27 -19.96
C ALA A 236 -14.14 1.14 -20.18
N ALA A 237 -13.12 1.01 -19.32
CA ALA A 237 -11.84 1.67 -19.50
C ALA A 237 -11.03 1.14 -20.71
N ALA A 238 -11.37 -0.03 -21.26
CA ALA A 238 -10.78 -0.61 -22.48
C ALA A 238 -9.24 -0.65 -22.44
N GLY A 239 -8.67 -1.35 -21.45
CA GLY A 239 -7.24 -1.55 -21.31
C GLY A 239 -6.65 -2.48 -22.37
N SER A 240 -5.35 -2.31 -22.64
CA SER A 240 -4.55 -3.22 -23.47
C SER A 240 -3.71 -4.19 -22.63
N PHE A 241 -3.54 -3.89 -21.33
CA PHE A 241 -2.83 -4.72 -20.36
C PHE A 241 -3.53 -4.61 -19.00
N TYR A 242 -3.66 -5.73 -18.29
CA TYR A 242 -4.43 -5.80 -17.06
C TYR A 242 -3.64 -6.40 -15.89
N LEU A 243 -3.75 -5.79 -14.73
CA LEU A 243 -3.46 -6.40 -13.43
C LEU A 243 -4.79 -6.73 -12.74
N ILE A 244 -4.98 -7.98 -12.34
CA ILE A 244 -6.15 -8.40 -11.56
C ILE A 244 -5.66 -9.08 -10.28
N TRP A 245 -6.01 -8.52 -9.12
CA TRP A 245 -5.59 -9.05 -7.83
C TRP A 245 -6.64 -8.84 -6.73
N PHE A 246 -7.32 -9.92 -6.33
CA PHE A 246 -8.34 -9.92 -5.27
C PHE A 246 -7.96 -10.76 -4.04
N GLY A 247 -6.80 -11.42 -4.05
CA GLY A 247 -6.55 -12.60 -3.22
C GLY A 247 -6.35 -12.40 -1.72
N PHE A 248 -6.43 -11.18 -1.16
CA PHE A 248 -6.11 -10.96 0.26
C PHE A 248 -7.33 -10.99 1.19
N ASP A 249 -8.46 -10.47 0.73
CA ASP A 249 -9.63 -10.27 1.61
C ASP A 249 -10.63 -11.45 1.53
N ASP A 250 -10.43 -12.40 0.61
CA ASP A 250 -11.29 -13.58 0.39
C ASP A 250 -10.89 -14.84 1.20
N VAL A 251 -9.87 -14.75 2.05
CA VAL A 251 -9.29 -15.91 2.79
C VAL A 251 -9.63 -15.87 4.28
#